data_AF-A0A9K3LN03-F1
#
_entry.id   AF-A0A9K3LN03-F1
#
_cell.length_a   1.000
_cell.length_b   1.000
_cell.length_c   1.000
_cell.angle_alpha   90.00
_cell.angle_beta   90.00
_cell.angle_gamma   90.00
#
_symmetry.space_group_name_H-M   'P 1'
#
loop_
_entity.id
_entity.type
_entity.pdbx_description
1 polymer ?
#
loop_
_entity_poly.entity_id
_entity_poly.type
_entity_poly.pdbx_seq_one_letter_code
_entity_poly.pdbx_strand_id
1 'polypeptide(L)'
;MIRYLHREQVAGHPYFQPPCISCPRLQFGAKESPRNEAYHKVPPPILPTADRLDTLRYRKHAKRQDFVKNGLSKSILDVSRIDKFPRIQSLHRPIKEICSAPWKDEWSSGLRINHYLGSWEAYSFRDDSRRGGERSYEGWDFKAMHAEETDDNIRPWIRGFVKTHGPDKSKELLQGSGLPPRGYQAAASNPTNQQQLLL
;
A
#
# COMPACT_ATOMS: atom_id res chain seq x y z
N MET A 1 28.73 3.28 10.90
CA MET A 1 27.72 2.99 11.94
C MET A 1 27.80 3.92 13.15
N ILE A 2 28.96 4.50 13.51
CA ILE A 2 29.10 5.32 14.73
C ILE A 2 28.79 6.82 14.52
N ARG A 3 28.90 7.36 13.30
CA ARG A 3 28.77 8.82 13.04
C ARG A 3 27.38 9.40 13.33
N TYR A 4 26.30 8.67 13.08
CA TYR A 4 24.94 9.18 13.24
C TYR A 4 24.49 9.21 14.71
N LEU A 5 24.90 8.21 15.52
CA LEU A 5 24.65 8.19 16.96
C LEU A 5 25.30 9.40 17.62
N HIS A 6 26.53 9.70 17.20
CA HIS A 6 27.25 10.87 17.67
C HIS A 6 26.57 12.19 17.26
N ARG A 7 26.09 12.32 16.01
CA ARG A 7 25.38 13.53 15.56
C ARG A 7 24.08 13.79 16.34
N GLU A 8 23.27 12.76 16.60
CA GLU A 8 22.02 12.94 17.35
C GLU A 8 22.25 13.24 18.84
N GLN A 9 23.27 12.62 19.45
CA GLN A 9 23.70 12.94 20.81
C GLN A 9 24.20 14.38 20.91
N VAL A 10 24.99 14.85 19.93
CA VAL A 10 25.47 16.25 19.88
C VAL A 10 24.33 17.24 19.63
N ALA A 11 23.30 16.85 18.89
CA ALA A 11 22.11 17.68 18.65
C ALA A 11 21.13 17.73 19.84
N GLY A 12 21.40 17.00 20.93
CA GLY A 12 20.57 17.01 22.13
C GLY A 12 19.23 16.30 21.98
N HIS A 13 19.07 15.41 21.00
CA HIS A 13 17.85 14.63 20.85
C HIS A 13 17.77 13.55 21.95
N PRO A 14 16.65 13.48 22.70
CA PRO A 14 16.50 12.53 23.82
C PRO A 14 16.37 11.07 23.36
N TYR A 15 16.13 10.84 22.06
CA TYR A 15 15.94 9.52 21.49
C TYR A 15 16.70 9.39 20.18
N PHE A 16 17.37 8.25 20.02
CA PHE A 16 17.99 7.88 18.76
C PHE A 16 16.92 7.40 17.78
N GLN A 17 16.82 8.03 16.61
CA GLN A 17 15.98 7.52 15.52
C GLN A 17 16.85 6.84 14.45
N PRO A 18 16.68 5.53 14.19
CA PRO A 18 17.41 4.90 13.09
C PRO A 18 17.06 5.58 11.75
N PRO A 19 17.98 5.59 10.77
CA PRO A 19 17.72 6.19 9.46
C PRO A 19 16.64 5.44 8.67
N CYS A 20 16.16 4.30 9.17
CA CYS A 20 15.03 3.56 8.61
C CYS A 20 13.84 3.59 9.56
N ILE A 21 12.71 4.08 9.08
CA ILE A 21 11.42 4.05 9.78
C ILE A 21 10.61 2.89 9.22
N SER A 22 10.27 1.92 10.07
CA SER A 22 9.36 0.84 9.69
C SER A 22 7.94 1.38 9.53
N CYS A 23 7.31 1.03 8.42
CA CYS A 23 5.92 1.38 8.12
C CYS A 23 5.09 0.09 8.09
N PRO A 24 4.27 -0.17 9.13
CA PRO A 24 3.38 -1.32 9.14
C PRO A 24 2.44 -1.28 7.94
N ARG A 25 2.16 -2.46 7.39
CA ARG A 25 1.23 -2.65 6.28
C ARG A 25 -0.12 -3.04 6.86
N LEU A 26 -1.20 -2.47 6.34
CA LEU A 26 -2.57 -2.89 6.66
C LEU A 26 -3.23 -3.41 5.38
N GLN A 27 -3.56 -4.70 5.35
CA GLN A 27 -4.12 -5.33 4.17
C GLN A 27 -5.64 -5.10 4.08
N PHE A 28 -6.08 -4.41 3.05
CA PHE A 28 -7.49 -4.27 2.69
C PHE A 28 -7.89 -5.39 1.71
N GLY A 29 -9.06 -5.97 1.93
CA GLY A 29 -9.59 -7.05 1.06
C GLY A 29 -10.12 -6.53 -0.27
N ALA A 30 -10.81 -7.41 -1.01
CA ALA A 30 -11.43 -7.07 -2.30
C ALA A 30 -12.97 -6.96 -2.22
N LYS A 31 -13.56 -7.08 -1.03
CA LYS A 31 -15.01 -6.89 -0.85
C LYS A 31 -15.35 -5.41 -0.87
N GLU A 32 -16.07 -4.97 -1.89
CA GLU A 32 -16.55 -3.59 -1.99
C GLU A 32 -17.54 -3.25 -0.88
N SER A 33 -17.47 -2.00 -0.45
CA SER A 33 -18.42 -1.42 0.51
C SER A 33 -19.64 -0.91 -0.24
N PRO A 34 -20.84 -0.97 0.37
CA PRO A 34 -22.03 -0.31 -0.17
C PRO A 34 -21.78 1.17 -0.51
N ARG A 35 -22.41 1.66 -1.57
CA ARG A 35 -22.19 3.02 -2.09
C ARG A 35 -22.45 4.11 -1.05
N ASN A 36 -23.52 3.97 -0.28
CA ASN A 36 -23.86 4.88 0.82
C ASN A 36 -22.75 4.96 1.88
N GLU A 37 -22.08 3.85 2.17
CA GLU A 37 -20.95 3.82 3.09
C GLU A 37 -19.69 4.40 2.44
N ALA A 38 -19.32 3.95 1.23
CA ALA A 38 -18.13 4.41 0.52
C ALA A 38 -18.13 5.93 0.32
N TYR A 39 -19.29 6.53 0.07
CA TYR A 39 -19.41 7.94 -0.32
C TYR A 39 -19.69 8.87 0.86
N HIS A 40 -19.99 8.33 2.03
CA HIS A 40 -20.33 9.10 3.21
C HIS A 40 -19.23 10.16 3.54
N LYS A 41 -19.58 11.42 3.75
CA LYS A 41 -18.59 12.48 4.07
C LYS A 41 -17.42 12.63 3.05
N VAL A 42 -17.56 12.12 1.82
CA VAL A 42 -16.60 12.39 0.73
C VAL A 42 -16.89 13.81 0.23
N PRO A 43 -15.87 14.69 0.10
CA PRO A 43 -16.08 16.05 -0.38
C PRO A 43 -16.72 16.08 -1.78
N PRO A 44 -17.65 17.01 -2.06
CA PRO A 44 -18.33 17.09 -3.36
C PRO A 44 -17.42 17.06 -4.60
N PRO A 45 -16.23 17.71 -4.60
CA PRO A 45 -15.32 17.65 -5.76
C PRO A 45 -14.77 16.26 -6.08
N ILE A 46 -14.76 15.36 -5.09
CA ILE A 46 -14.20 14.00 -5.19
C ILE A 46 -15.28 12.97 -5.53
N LEU A 47 -16.55 13.25 -5.22
CA LEU A 47 -17.67 12.34 -5.45
C LEU A 47 -17.74 11.79 -6.89
N PRO A 48 -17.49 12.58 -7.97
CA PRO A 48 -17.54 12.07 -9.34
C PRO A 48 -16.51 10.98 -9.66
N THR A 49 -15.44 10.87 -8.86
CA THR A 49 -14.38 9.87 -9.02
C THR A 49 -14.34 8.85 -7.88
N ALA A 50 -15.26 8.94 -6.91
CA ALA A 50 -15.21 8.14 -5.68
C ALA A 50 -15.30 6.62 -5.94
N ASP A 51 -16.06 6.21 -6.96
CA ASP A 51 -16.17 4.82 -7.43
C ASP A 51 -14.92 4.29 -8.13
N ARG A 52 -13.94 5.17 -8.42
CA ARG A 52 -12.67 4.78 -9.04
C ARG A 52 -11.55 4.60 -8.03
N LEU A 53 -11.73 5.10 -6.81
CA LEU A 53 -10.70 5.10 -5.78
C LEU A 53 -10.86 3.88 -4.87
N ASP A 54 -9.92 2.94 -4.99
CA ASP A 54 -9.87 1.73 -4.13
C ASP A 54 -9.89 2.08 -2.65
N THR A 55 -9.30 3.22 -2.28
CA THR A 55 -9.29 3.75 -0.92
C THR A 55 -10.69 4.01 -0.36
N LEU A 56 -11.68 4.29 -1.20
CA LEU A 56 -13.08 4.50 -0.81
C LEU A 56 -13.93 3.25 -0.98
N ARG A 57 -13.62 2.42 -1.99
CA ARG A 57 -14.37 1.20 -2.32
C ARG A 57 -14.13 0.09 -1.30
N TYR A 58 -12.88 -0.16 -0.95
CA TYR A 58 -12.49 -1.26 -0.07
C TYR A 58 -12.19 -0.72 1.32
N ARG A 59 -13.16 -0.83 2.23
CA ARG A 59 -13.00 -0.34 3.61
C ARG A 59 -12.66 -1.43 4.62
N LYS A 60 -12.87 -2.69 4.23
CA LYS A 60 -12.61 -3.83 5.10
C LYS A 60 -11.15 -4.26 5.02
N HIS A 61 -10.54 -4.50 6.16
CA HIS A 61 -9.13 -4.89 6.28
C HIS A 61 -8.92 -6.02 7.28
N ALA A 62 -7.77 -6.68 7.23
CA ALA A 62 -7.36 -7.66 8.22
C ALA A 62 -7.17 -7.00 9.59
N LYS A 63 -7.31 -7.77 10.69
CA LYS A 63 -7.02 -7.27 12.04
C LYS A 63 -5.61 -6.67 12.07
N ARG A 64 -5.44 -5.54 12.75
CA ARG A 64 -4.15 -4.82 12.80
C ARG A 64 -3.01 -5.72 13.27
N GLN A 65 -3.23 -6.53 14.30
CA GLN A 65 -2.20 -7.42 14.86
C GLN A 65 -2.03 -8.74 14.08
N ASP A 66 -2.78 -8.97 13.00
CA ASP A 66 -2.64 -10.17 12.17
C ASP A 66 -1.51 -9.99 11.15
N PHE A 67 -0.30 -10.30 11.61
CA PHE A 67 0.91 -10.21 10.80
C PHE A 67 0.87 -11.10 9.54
N VAL A 68 0.23 -12.27 9.61
CA VAL A 68 0.17 -13.21 8.48
C VAL A 68 -0.59 -12.57 7.32
N LYS A 69 -1.71 -11.90 7.63
CA LYS A 69 -2.54 -11.23 6.62
C LYS A 69 -1.98 -9.89 6.18
N ASN A 70 -1.46 -9.10 7.12
CA ASN A 70 -0.90 -7.78 6.84
C ASN A 70 0.44 -7.86 6.09
N GLY A 71 1.19 -8.95 6.27
CA GLY A 71 2.47 -9.18 5.64
C GLY A 71 3.58 -8.26 6.15
N LEU A 72 4.73 -8.31 5.49
CA LEU A 72 5.92 -7.58 5.91
C LEU A 72 5.74 -6.06 5.79
N SER A 73 6.17 -5.34 6.83
CA SER A 73 6.29 -3.88 6.85
C SER A 73 7.26 -3.37 5.78
N LYS A 74 7.08 -2.13 5.33
CA LYS A 74 8.03 -1.46 4.42
C LYS A 74 8.92 -0.51 5.21
N SER A 75 9.96 0.03 4.58
CA SER A 75 10.83 1.02 5.20
C SER A 75 10.77 2.36 4.48
N ILE A 76 10.64 3.46 5.23
CA ILE A 76 11.04 4.80 4.78
C ILE A 76 12.49 4.99 5.19
N LEU A 77 13.31 5.50 4.27
CA LEU A 77 14.74 5.60 4.45
C LEU A 77 15.20 7.05 4.29
N ASP A 78 15.85 7.59 5.31
CA ASP A 78 16.52 8.88 5.22
C ASP A 78 17.91 8.69 4.59
N VAL A 79 17.99 8.94 3.29
CA VAL A 79 19.22 8.78 2.50
C VAL A 79 20.32 9.77 2.87
N SER A 80 19.97 10.91 3.50
CA SER A 80 20.97 11.91 3.92
C SER A 80 21.86 11.41 5.07
N ARG A 81 21.44 10.35 5.74
CA ARG A 81 22.12 9.75 6.90
C ARG A 81 22.89 8.47 6.55
N ILE A 82 23.07 8.19 5.26
CA ILE A 82 23.66 6.95 4.74
C ILE A 82 24.90 7.29 3.92
N ASP A 83 26.08 6.96 4.46
CA ASP A 83 27.36 7.27 3.81
C ASP A 83 27.59 6.44 2.53
N LYS A 84 27.18 5.16 2.55
CA LYS A 84 27.33 4.22 1.43
C LYS A 84 26.03 3.48 1.23
N PHE A 85 25.42 3.67 0.07
CA PHE A 85 24.17 3.02 -0.27
C PHE A 85 24.44 1.66 -0.93
N PRO A 86 24.14 0.53 -0.27
CA PRO A 86 24.37 -0.78 -0.85
C PRO A 86 23.33 -1.08 -1.93
N ARG A 87 23.55 -2.16 -2.69
CA ARG A 87 22.50 -2.72 -3.55
C ARG A 87 21.35 -3.19 -2.68
N ILE A 88 20.16 -2.60 -2.87
CA ILE A 88 18.95 -3.02 -2.16
C ILE A 88 18.55 -4.41 -2.65
N GLN A 89 18.50 -5.37 -1.73
CA GLN A 89 17.97 -6.72 -1.99
C GLN A 89 16.54 -6.90 -1.48
N SER A 90 16.12 -6.08 -0.51
CA SER A 90 14.79 -6.14 0.09
C SER A 90 14.26 -4.75 0.38
N LEU A 91 13.13 -4.41 -0.22
CA LEU A 91 12.37 -3.20 0.08
C LEU A 91 11.78 -3.18 1.51
N HIS A 92 11.74 -4.35 2.17
CA HIS A 92 11.28 -4.48 3.55
C HIS A 92 12.40 -4.16 4.56
N ARG A 93 13.65 -4.36 4.14
CA ARG A 93 14.85 -4.06 4.94
C ARG A 93 15.99 -3.62 4.00
N PRO A 94 15.97 -2.38 3.51
CA PRO A 94 16.87 -1.94 2.44
C PRO A 94 18.35 -2.07 2.77
N ILE A 95 18.72 -1.77 4.02
CA ILE A 95 20.08 -1.89 4.53
C ILE A 95 20.02 -2.71 5.83
N LYS A 96 20.48 -3.96 5.77
CA LYS A 96 20.31 -4.94 6.85
C LYS A 96 20.92 -4.45 8.17
N GLU A 97 22.03 -3.74 8.08
CA GLU A 97 22.86 -3.31 9.19
C GLU A 97 22.19 -2.20 10.03
N ILE A 98 21.35 -1.37 9.42
CA ILE A 98 20.75 -0.18 10.08
C ILE A 98 19.22 -0.22 10.13
N CYS A 99 18.57 -0.98 9.24
CA CYS A 99 17.12 -1.12 9.24
C CYS A 99 16.70 -2.33 10.10
N SER A 100 15.73 -2.09 10.99
CA SER A 100 15.05 -3.12 11.77
C SER A 100 14.48 -4.22 10.88
N ALA A 101 14.34 -5.41 11.45
CA ALA A 101 13.74 -6.52 10.73
C ALA A 101 12.22 -6.28 10.55
N PRO A 102 11.64 -6.64 9.39
CA PRO A 102 10.31 -6.17 8.98
C PRO A 102 9.14 -6.90 9.66
N TRP A 103 9.43 -7.84 10.56
CA TRP A 103 8.44 -8.61 11.32
C TRP A 103 7.89 -7.87 12.53
N LYS A 104 8.41 -6.68 12.84
CA LYS A 104 7.87 -5.84 13.92
C LYS A 104 6.67 -5.07 13.40
N ASP A 105 5.51 -5.36 13.97
CA ASP A 105 4.27 -4.66 13.70
C ASP A 105 4.21 -3.36 14.52
N GLU A 106 5.00 -2.38 14.10
CA GLU A 106 5.21 -1.12 14.83
C GLU A 106 4.10 -0.10 14.52
N TRP A 107 2.91 -0.36 15.07
CA TRP A 107 1.75 0.55 14.99
C TRP A 107 2.00 1.92 15.63
N SER A 108 3.04 2.07 16.45
CA SER A 108 3.46 3.32 17.08
C SER A 108 4.24 4.26 16.15
N SER A 109 4.63 3.82 14.94
CA SER A 109 5.39 4.65 13.99
C SER A 109 4.62 5.89 13.49
N GLY A 110 3.30 5.96 13.72
CA GLY A 110 2.44 7.05 13.25
C GLY A 110 2.19 7.04 11.73
N LEU A 111 2.94 6.23 10.98
CA LEU A 111 2.81 6.02 9.55
C LEU A 111 2.35 4.59 9.29
N ARG A 112 1.56 4.38 8.26
CA ARG A 112 1.17 3.04 7.82
C ARG A 112 0.93 3.02 6.32
N ILE A 113 1.08 1.84 5.74
CA ILE A 113 0.77 1.61 4.33
C ILE A 113 -0.52 0.83 4.26
N ASN A 114 -1.58 1.49 3.78
CA ASN A 114 -2.80 0.79 3.42
C ASN A 114 -2.58 0.07 2.09
N HIS A 115 -2.60 -1.26 2.12
CA HIS A 115 -2.40 -2.09 0.93
C HIS A 115 -3.76 -2.62 0.45
N TYR A 116 -4.31 -1.98 -0.58
CA TYR A 116 -5.57 -2.36 -1.21
C TYR A 116 -5.35 -3.50 -2.20
N LEU A 117 -6.09 -4.60 -2.05
CA LEU A 117 -5.97 -5.74 -2.95
C LEU A 117 -6.55 -5.44 -4.34
N GLY A 118 -7.68 -4.72 -4.39
CA GLY A 118 -8.39 -4.44 -5.62
C GLY A 118 -9.21 -5.63 -6.13
N SER A 119 -9.89 -5.44 -7.26
CA SER A 119 -10.55 -6.53 -7.98
C SER A 119 -9.54 -7.49 -8.58
N TRP A 120 -9.98 -8.68 -8.98
CA TRP A 120 -9.11 -9.63 -9.67
C TRP A 120 -8.48 -9.02 -10.92
N GLU A 121 -9.26 -8.30 -11.73
CA GLU A 121 -8.79 -7.69 -12.97
C GLU A 121 -7.66 -6.69 -12.71
N ALA A 122 -7.77 -5.87 -11.65
CA ALA A 122 -6.73 -4.95 -11.25
C ALA A 122 -5.50 -5.66 -10.68
N TYR A 123 -5.71 -6.69 -9.84
CA TYR A 123 -4.65 -7.53 -9.28
C TYR A 123 -3.86 -8.25 -10.36
N SER A 124 -4.57 -8.77 -11.36
CA SER A 124 -4.04 -9.54 -12.47
C SER A 124 -3.66 -8.67 -13.67
N PHE A 125 -3.69 -7.34 -13.59
CA PHE A 125 -3.41 -6.50 -14.76
C PHE A 125 -1.90 -6.40 -15.09
N ARG A 126 -1.03 -6.42 -14.08
CA ARG A 126 0.42 -6.19 -14.26
C ARG A 126 1.18 -7.43 -14.69
N ASP A 127 1.86 -7.39 -15.83
CA ASP A 127 2.90 -8.37 -16.18
C ASP A 127 4.24 -7.96 -15.54
N ASP A 128 4.51 -8.48 -14.34
CA ASP A 128 5.75 -8.24 -13.61
C ASP A 128 6.34 -9.53 -13.03
N SER A 129 7.46 -9.39 -12.30
CA SER A 129 8.23 -10.51 -11.74
C SER A 129 7.45 -11.40 -10.76
N ARG A 130 6.20 -11.08 -10.44
CA ARG A 130 5.31 -11.88 -9.57
C ARG A 130 4.48 -12.93 -10.34
N ARG A 131 4.68 -13.06 -11.65
CA ARG A 131 3.99 -14.04 -12.50
C ARG A 131 4.13 -15.47 -11.96
N GLY A 132 3.03 -16.23 -12.00
CA GLY A 132 2.95 -17.60 -11.46
C GLY A 132 2.55 -17.58 -9.99
N GLY A 133 3.54 -17.57 -9.09
CA GLY A 133 3.32 -17.83 -7.66
C GLY A 133 2.44 -16.81 -6.93
N GLU A 134 2.89 -15.54 -6.84
CA GLU A 134 2.15 -14.53 -6.08
C GLU A 134 0.95 -13.95 -6.86
N ARG A 135 0.87 -14.16 -8.18
CA ARG A 135 -0.21 -13.67 -9.05
C ARG A 135 -1.09 -14.82 -9.55
N SER A 136 -1.65 -15.60 -8.63
CA SER A 136 -2.69 -16.60 -8.93
C SER A 136 -4.06 -16.16 -8.41
N TYR A 137 -5.13 -16.71 -8.98
CA TYR A 137 -6.49 -16.44 -8.51
C TYR A 137 -6.67 -16.93 -7.07
N GLU A 138 -6.10 -18.07 -6.72
CA GLU A 138 -6.12 -18.64 -5.37
C GLU A 138 -5.43 -17.72 -4.36
N GLY A 139 -4.26 -17.16 -4.73
CA GLY A 139 -3.54 -16.21 -3.90
C GLY A 139 -4.28 -14.86 -3.73
N TRP A 140 -5.02 -14.44 -4.75
CA TRP A 140 -5.92 -13.29 -4.65
C TRP A 140 -7.13 -13.60 -3.76
N ASP A 141 -7.82 -14.72 -3.99
CA ASP A 141 -9.05 -15.11 -3.27
C ASP A 141 -8.79 -15.29 -1.78
N PHE A 142 -7.68 -15.94 -1.43
CA PHE A 142 -7.20 -16.03 -0.04
C PHE A 142 -7.11 -14.64 0.59
N LYS A 143 -6.45 -13.67 -0.04
CA LYS A 143 -6.30 -12.31 0.50
C LYS A 143 -7.61 -11.51 0.46
N ALA A 144 -8.48 -11.79 -0.50
CA ALA A 144 -9.72 -11.06 -0.74
C ALA A 144 -10.73 -11.26 0.40
N MET A 145 -10.81 -12.49 0.93
CA MET A 145 -11.82 -12.90 1.90
C MET A 145 -11.45 -12.59 3.36
N HIS A 146 -10.21 -12.19 3.63
CA HIS A 146 -9.70 -12.03 4.99
C HIS A 146 -9.86 -10.62 5.57
N ALA A 147 -11.00 -9.99 5.31
CA ALA A 147 -11.29 -8.62 5.74
C ALA A 147 -12.29 -8.63 6.92
N GLU A 148 -11.77 -8.49 8.14
CA GLU A 148 -12.51 -8.66 9.40
C GLU A 148 -12.94 -7.32 10.03
N GLU A 149 -12.10 -6.29 9.90
CA GLU A 149 -12.32 -4.97 10.47
C GLU A 149 -12.67 -3.97 9.37
N THR A 150 -13.16 -2.79 9.75
CA THR A 150 -13.51 -1.70 8.82
C THR A 150 -12.91 -0.40 9.33
N ASP A 151 -12.39 0.43 8.42
CA ASP A 151 -11.78 1.72 8.75
C ASP A 151 -12.14 2.80 7.72
N ASP A 152 -12.17 4.04 8.19
CA ASP A 152 -12.47 5.27 7.45
C ASP A 152 -11.35 6.32 7.54
N ASN A 153 -10.18 5.93 8.02
CA ASN A 153 -9.03 6.81 8.24
C ASN A 153 -8.50 7.49 6.96
N ILE A 154 -8.90 7.07 5.77
CA ILE A 154 -8.60 7.82 4.54
C ILE A 154 -9.41 9.13 4.43
N ARG A 155 -10.61 9.19 5.02
CA ARG A 155 -11.52 10.33 4.82
C ARG A 155 -10.97 11.65 5.34
N PRO A 156 -10.33 11.71 6.54
CA PRO A 156 -9.63 12.92 6.98
C PRO A 156 -8.54 13.36 5.99
N TRP A 157 -7.80 12.42 5.39
CA TRP A 157 -6.79 12.74 4.39
C TRP A 157 -7.41 13.34 3.13
N ILE A 158 -8.49 12.75 2.59
CA ILE A 158 -9.19 13.27 1.40
C ILE A 158 -9.74 14.68 1.67
N ARG A 159 -10.30 14.90 2.87
CA ARG A 159 -10.77 16.23 3.28
C ARG A 159 -9.61 17.24 3.36
N GLY A 160 -8.49 16.84 3.96
CA GLY A 160 -7.28 17.65 4.05
C GLY A 160 -6.74 17.98 2.66
N PHE A 161 -6.67 17.00 1.76
CA PHE A 161 -6.24 17.15 0.37
C PHE A 161 -7.07 18.21 -0.37
N VAL A 162 -8.41 18.12 -0.30
CA VAL A 162 -9.31 19.12 -0.92
C VAL A 162 -9.15 20.49 -0.27
N LYS A 163 -9.00 20.55 1.06
CA LYS A 163 -8.78 21.81 1.77
C LYS A 163 -7.48 22.49 1.36
N THR A 164 -6.40 21.71 1.19
CA THR A 164 -5.06 22.23 0.88
C THR A 164 -4.93 22.69 -0.57
N HIS A 165 -5.51 21.95 -1.52
CA HIS A 165 -5.35 22.25 -2.95
C HIS A 165 -6.53 23.01 -3.56
N GLY A 166 -7.67 23.02 -2.90
CA GLY A 166 -8.92 23.56 -3.43
C GLY A 166 -9.65 22.59 -4.37
N PRO A 167 -10.97 22.80 -4.58
CA PRO A 167 -11.83 21.89 -5.35
C PRO A 167 -11.31 21.55 -6.74
N ASP A 168 -10.97 22.56 -7.53
CA ASP A 168 -10.64 22.40 -8.95
C ASP A 168 -9.30 21.67 -9.12
N LYS A 169 -8.29 22.07 -8.34
CA LYS A 169 -6.98 21.43 -8.40
C LYS A 169 -7.02 19.99 -7.90
N SER A 170 -7.80 19.71 -6.86
CA SER A 170 -8.00 18.33 -6.40
C SER A 170 -8.66 17.44 -7.46
N LYS A 171 -9.63 17.97 -8.20
CA LYS A 171 -10.27 17.24 -9.31
C LYS A 171 -9.27 16.97 -10.44
N GLU A 172 -8.48 17.97 -10.81
CA GLU A 172 -7.43 17.85 -11.83
C GLU A 172 -6.39 16.79 -11.43
N LEU A 173 -5.87 16.86 -10.21
CA LEU A 173 -4.86 15.92 -9.70
C LEU A 173 -5.33 14.47 -9.62
N LEU A 174 -6.63 14.25 -9.47
CA LEU A 174 -7.23 12.91 -9.43
C LEU A 174 -7.75 12.44 -10.78
N GLN A 175 -7.66 13.26 -11.82
CA GLN A 175 -8.08 12.88 -13.16
C GLN A 175 -7.24 11.69 -13.64
N GLY A 176 -7.91 10.65 -14.12
CA GLY A 176 -7.26 9.42 -14.58
C GLY A 176 -6.71 8.51 -13.47
N SER A 177 -6.88 8.88 -12.19
CA SER A 177 -6.47 8.03 -11.06
C SER A 177 -7.46 6.88 -10.81
N GLY A 178 -6.96 5.82 -10.18
CA GLY A 178 -7.74 4.68 -9.74
C GLY A 178 -7.79 3.55 -10.77
N LEU A 179 -8.98 3.03 -11.02
CA LEU A 179 -9.23 1.94 -11.98
C LEU A 179 -8.70 2.27 -13.40
N PRO A 180 -8.40 1.25 -14.22
CA PRO A 180 -8.15 1.43 -15.65
C PRO A 180 -9.28 2.18 -16.37
N PRO A 181 -9.02 2.78 -17.55
CA PRO A 181 -10.07 3.34 -18.40
C PRO A 181 -11.17 2.31 -18.69
N ARG A 182 -12.43 2.77 -18.80
CA ARG A 182 -13.54 1.87 -19.17
C ARG A 182 -13.23 1.24 -20.53
N GLY A 183 -13.45 -0.07 -20.66
CA GLY A 183 -13.14 -0.82 -21.87
C GLY A 183 -11.71 -1.38 -21.93
N TYR A 184 -10.88 -1.12 -20.92
CA TYR A 184 -9.62 -1.85 -20.78
C TYR A 184 -9.92 -3.33 -20.51
N GLN A 185 -9.68 -4.18 -21.51
CA GLN A 185 -9.65 -5.63 -21.33
C GLN A 185 -8.21 -6.02 -20.98
N ALA A 186 -8.00 -6.55 -19.77
CA ALA A 186 -6.75 -7.24 -19.49
C ALA A 186 -6.60 -8.33 -20.55
N ALA A 187 -5.45 -8.38 -21.23
CA ALA A 187 -5.17 -9.47 -22.16
C ALA A 187 -5.40 -10.76 -21.40
N ALA A 188 -6.45 -11.50 -21.77
CA ALA A 188 -6.79 -12.76 -21.13
C ALA A 188 -5.55 -13.64 -21.23
N SER A 189 -4.85 -13.84 -20.11
CA SER A 189 -3.92 -14.94 -19.99
C SER A 189 -4.78 -16.19 -19.92
N ASN A 190 -5.25 -16.66 -21.08
CA ASN A 190 -5.91 -17.94 -21.23
C ASN A 190 -4.97 -19.01 -20.64
N PRO A 191 -5.35 -19.71 -19.56
CA PRO A 191 -4.53 -20.76 -18.98
C PRO A 191 -4.44 -22.02 -19.87
N THR A 192 -5.15 -22.06 -20.99
CA THR A 192 -5.48 -23.31 -21.68
C THR A 192 -4.52 -23.78 -22.79
N ASN A 193 -3.37 -23.14 -23.02
CA ASN A 193 -2.45 -23.57 -24.09
C ASN A 193 -0.96 -23.62 -23.68
N GLN A 194 -0.63 -24.20 -22.52
CA GLN A 194 0.76 -24.56 -22.18
C GLN A 194 0.94 -26.04 -21.80
N GLN A 195 0.28 -26.95 -22.52
CA GLN A 195 0.55 -28.39 -22.42
C GLN A 195 1.06 -29.06 -23.71
N GLN A 196 1.45 -28.30 -24.73
CA GLN A 196 2.14 -28.86 -25.89
C GLN A 196 3.32 -27.98 -26.27
N LEU A 197 4.49 -28.30 -25.72
CA LEU A 197 5.82 -28.12 -26.32
C LEU A 197 6.90 -28.44 -25.26
N LEU A 198 6.97 -29.73 -24.90
CA LEU A 198 8.20 -30.37 -24.43
C LEU A 198 8.20 -31.79 -25.00
N LEU A 199 8.65 -31.89 -26.25
CA LEU A 199 9.43 -33.02 -26.74
C LEU A 199 10.86 -32.48 -26.92
#